data_AF-A0A6J4MTY5-F1
#
_entry.id   AF-A0A6J4MTY5-F1
#
_cell.length_a   1.000
_cell.length_b   1.000
_cell.length_c   1.000
_cell.angle_alpha   90.00
_cell.angle_beta   90.00
_cell.angle_gamma   90.00
#
_symmetry.space_group_name_H-M   'P 1'
#
loop_
_entity.id
_entity.type
_entity.pdbx_description
1 polymer ?
#
loop_
_entity_poly.entity_id
_entity_poly.type
_entity_poly.pdbx_seq_one_letter_code
_entity_poly.pdbx_strand_id
1 'polypeptide(L)'
;MTRLRSSAAAVFSTAALAISLPASPVQAMPAPDTATGQERCIEPKHADEGARSGDARPHGDDHRDVSVRQQRAIEQRTKEILNRDGVTSSEVSTLSAGIPVYVHVMMDAKGNGNVTNQQIADQVAVLNKTFGGQESTSAANTGFTFNLAGTDRFYNTQWHNDRQSSSYRTKTRQGGANALNIWLVNFDYLGIATFPWDYARNPGVDGIRVHYNSLPGGGIANYNLGETATHEAGHWLGLYHTFQGGCTTTNDEVADTPAQGSSTNGCPEGRDSCSLAGLDPIHNYMDYSFDSCYTQFTPDQSTRMSSMFSAYRS
;
A
#
# COMPACT_ATOMS: atom_id res chain seq x y z
N MET A 1 51.56 -12.26 32.31
CA MET A 1 50.39 -13.16 32.43
C MET A 1 49.47 -12.76 31.28
N THR A 2 49.08 -13.54 30.27
CA THR A 2 49.04 -14.99 30.08
C THR A 2 48.94 -15.27 28.57
N ARG A 3 49.84 -16.13 28.10
CA ARG A 3 49.83 -17.07 26.95
C ARG A 3 48.74 -16.97 25.86
N LEU A 4 49.19 -16.73 24.62
CA LEU A 4 48.66 -17.35 23.40
C LEU A 4 49.21 -18.80 23.23
N ARG A 5 48.38 -19.69 22.69
CA ARG A 5 48.74 -20.96 22.00
C ARG A 5 47.89 -20.99 20.71
N SER A 6 48.47 -21.04 19.50
CA SER A 6 49.08 -22.21 18.82
C SER A 6 48.02 -23.28 18.50
N SER A 7 47.83 -23.84 17.30
CA SER A 7 48.58 -23.89 16.05
C SER A 7 47.75 -24.60 14.96
N ALA A 8 48.04 -24.30 13.68
CA ALA A 8 48.29 -25.21 12.52
C ALA A 8 47.27 -26.33 12.17
N ALA A 9 47.14 -26.86 10.95
CA ALA A 9 47.85 -26.85 9.68
C ALA A 9 46.82 -27.29 8.61
N ALA A 10 46.98 -27.01 7.31
CA ALA A 10 47.60 -27.92 6.32
C ALA A 10 46.75 -27.78 5.01
N VAL A 11 47.18 -27.94 3.75
CA VAL A 11 48.43 -28.36 3.10
C VAL A 11 48.17 -28.24 1.58
N PHE A 12 49.15 -27.69 0.86
CA PHE A 12 49.62 -28.00 -0.50
C PHE A 12 48.80 -27.69 -1.77
N SER A 13 49.39 -26.77 -2.55
CA SER A 13 49.24 -26.58 -3.98
C SER A 13 50.09 -27.58 -4.78
N THR A 14 49.59 -28.07 -5.91
CA THR A 14 50.42 -28.50 -7.05
C THR A 14 49.74 -28.33 -8.41
N ALA A 15 50.58 -27.90 -9.35
CA ALA A 15 50.65 -28.23 -10.78
C ALA A 15 49.58 -27.68 -11.76
N ALA A 16 50.06 -26.78 -12.62
CA ALA A 16 49.45 -26.39 -13.89
C ALA A 16 49.65 -27.47 -14.96
N LEU A 17 48.67 -27.64 -15.85
CA LEU A 17 48.86 -28.25 -17.16
C LEU A 17 47.95 -27.55 -18.18
N ALA A 18 48.57 -26.91 -19.16
CA ALA A 18 47.90 -26.26 -20.29
C ALA A 18 47.56 -27.30 -21.36
N ILE A 19 46.31 -27.30 -21.84
CA ILE A 19 45.88 -28.07 -23.02
C ILE A 19 45.06 -27.14 -23.92
N SER A 20 45.43 -27.15 -25.20
CA SER A 20 44.96 -26.32 -26.31
C SER A 20 43.56 -26.68 -26.84
N LEU A 21 42.90 -25.66 -27.42
CA LEU A 21 41.58 -25.60 -28.06
C LEU A 21 41.32 -26.64 -29.18
N PRO A 22 40.04 -26.85 -29.53
CA PRO A 22 39.61 -26.39 -30.86
C PRO A 22 38.35 -25.50 -30.82
N ALA A 23 38.38 -24.46 -31.67
CA ALA A 23 37.27 -23.55 -31.93
C ALA A 23 36.14 -24.27 -32.70
N SER A 24 34.89 -24.01 -32.29
CA SER A 24 33.69 -24.40 -33.03
C SER A 24 33.14 -23.20 -33.83
N PRO A 25 32.58 -23.41 -35.03
CA PRO A 25 32.21 -22.34 -35.94
C PRO A 25 30.99 -21.56 -35.46
N VAL A 26 31.07 -20.24 -35.58
CA VAL A 26 29.95 -19.29 -35.43
C VAL A 26 29.02 -19.48 -36.61
N GLN A 27 27.81 -19.99 -36.37
CA GLN A 27 26.72 -19.88 -37.33
C GLN A 27 26.05 -18.52 -37.15
N ALA A 28 26.24 -17.65 -38.16
CA ALA A 28 25.49 -16.42 -38.30
C ALA A 28 24.03 -16.74 -38.66
N MET A 29 23.09 -16.20 -37.88
CA MET A 29 21.67 -16.20 -38.23
C MET A 29 21.33 -14.90 -38.98
N PRO A 30 20.43 -14.94 -39.97
CA PRO A 30 20.17 -13.82 -40.86
C PRO A 30 19.42 -12.69 -40.15
N ALA A 31 19.77 -11.45 -40.50
CA ALA A 31 18.99 -10.27 -40.15
C ALA A 31 17.65 -10.31 -40.92
N PRO A 32 16.51 -10.04 -40.27
CA PRO A 32 15.28 -9.77 -40.99
C PRO A 32 15.17 -8.29 -41.35
N ASP A 33 14.73 -8.08 -42.59
CA ASP A 33 14.52 -6.82 -43.28
C ASP A 33 13.71 -5.77 -42.52
N THR A 34 14.13 -4.51 -42.69
CA THR A 34 13.31 -3.33 -42.49
C THR A 34 12.20 -3.27 -43.55
N ALA A 35 10.93 -3.25 -43.15
CA ALA A 35 9.98 -2.22 -43.60
C ALA A 35 8.56 -2.40 -43.03
N THR A 36 7.92 -1.23 -42.88
CA THR A 36 6.49 -0.92 -42.71
C THR A 36 5.96 -0.79 -41.29
N GLY A 37 5.57 0.46 -40.98
CA GLY A 37 5.08 0.90 -39.69
C GLY A 37 3.66 0.43 -39.38
N GLN A 38 3.45 0.19 -38.09
CA GLN A 38 2.27 0.61 -37.36
C GLN A 38 2.63 0.50 -35.88
N GLU A 39 2.69 1.65 -35.19
CA GLU A 39 2.69 1.70 -33.73
C GLU A 39 1.47 0.91 -33.24
N ARG A 40 1.71 -0.27 -32.68
CA ARG A 40 0.70 -0.97 -31.90
C ARG A 40 0.98 -0.67 -30.45
N CYS A 41 0.22 0.26 -29.88
CA CYS A 41 0.16 0.45 -28.44
C CYS A 41 -0.23 -0.88 -27.80
N ILE A 42 0.69 -1.48 -27.05
CA ILE A 42 0.37 -2.57 -26.13
C ILE A 42 -0.10 -1.91 -24.85
N GLU A 43 -1.40 -1.95 -24.63
CA GLU A 43 -2.03 -1.58 -23.37
C GLU A 43 -1.55 -2.56 -22.28
N PRO A 44 -0.86 -2.10 -21.21
CA PRO A 44 -0.43 -3.01 -20.16
C PRO A 44 -1.67 -3.49 -19.41
N LYS A 45 -1.82 -4.82 -19.34
CA LYS A 45 -2.77 -5.46 -18.44
C LYS A 45 -2.32 -5.15 -17.01
N HIS A 46 -3.00 -4.22 -16.34
CA HIS A 46 -2.93 -4.11 -14.90
C HIS A 46 -3.34 -5.46 -14.31
N ALA A 47 -2.40 -6.10 -13.63
CA ALA A 47 -2.57 -7.41 -13.06
C ALA A 47 -2.57 -7.27 -11.54
N ASP A 48 -3.73 -6.92 -10.96
CA ASP A 48 -4.08 -7.22 -9.57
C ASP A 48 -2.91 -7.03 -8.58
N GLU A 49 -2.44 -5.80 -8.37
CA GLU A 49 -1.35 -5.53 -7.43
C GLU A 49 -1.98 -4.85 -6.21
N GLY A 50 -2.43 -5.66 -5.25
CA GLY A 50 -2.10 -5.39 -3.84
C GLY A 50 -0.69 -5.91 -3.60
N ALA A 51 0.07 -5.41 -2.62
CA ALA A 51 1.35 -6.01 -2.26
C ALA A 51 1.16 -7.53 -1.96
N ARG A 52 1.56 -8.38 -2.90
CA ARG A 52 1.29 -9.83 -2.89
C ARG A 52 2.34 -10.57 -2.08
N SER A 53 1.88 -11.44 -1.18
CA SER A 53 2.64 -12.55 -0.62
C SER A 53 2.32 -13.85 -1.38
N GLY A 54 2.63 -13.90 -2.68
CA GLY A 54 2.52 -15.12 -3.51
C GLY A 54 1.09 -15.60 -3.88
N ASP A 55 0.96 -16.13 -5.11
CA ASP A 55 -0.19 -16.86 -5.73
C ASP A 55 -1.62 -16.60 -5.22
N ALA A 56 -2.17 -15.43 -5.54
CA ALA A 56 -3.54 -15.05 -5.19
C ALA A 56 -4.63 -15.51 -6.18
N ARG A 57 -5.82 -15.84 -5.65
CA ARG A 57 -7.07 -16.20 -6.36
C ARG A 57 -8.00 -14.97 -6.52
N PRO A 58 -8.99 -14.98 -7.45
CA PRO A 58 -9.68 -13.76 -7.87
C PRO A 58 -10.52 -13.07 -6.78
N HIS A 59 -10.47 -11.74 -6.82
CA HIS A 59 -10.94 -10.77 -5.84
C HIS A 59 -12.47 -10.70 -5.65
N GLY A 60 -12.90 -10.29 -4.46
CA GLY A 60 -14.24 -9.70 -4.25
C GLY A 60 -14.26 -8.21 -4.59
N ASP A 61 -15.44 -7.60 -4.71
CA ASP A 61 -15.70 -6.23 -5.20
C ASP A 61 -14.96 -5.06 -4.50
N ASP A 62 -14.14 -5.35 -3.48
CA ASP A 62 -13.55 -4.38 -2.56
C ASP A 62 -12.10 -4.02 -2.86
N HIS A 63 -11.45 -4.72 -3.81
CA HIS A 63 -10.21 -4.26 -4.46
C HIS A 63 -10.47 -4.30 -5.95
N ARG A 64 -10.76 -3.14 -6.53
CA ARG A 64 -10.98 -3.03 -7.97
C ARG A 64 -10.08 -1.97 -8.54
N ASP A 65 -9.45 -2.31 -9.66
CA ASP A 65 -8.75 -1.33 -10.47
C ASP A 65 -9.70 -0.19 -10.86
N VAL A 66 -9.26 1.03 -10.55
CA VAL A 66 -9.96 2.25 -10.92
C VAL A 66 -9.38 2.74 -12.22
N SER A 67 -10.06 2.47 -13.32
CA SER A 67 -9.64 2.97 -14.64
C SER A 67 -9.59 4.50 -14.67
N VAL A 68 -8.79 5.08 -15.57
CA VAL A 68 -8.73 6.54 -15.77
C VAL A 68 -10.12 7.16 -16.00
N ARG A 69 -11.02 6.44 -16.68
CA ARG A 69 -12.41 6.88 -16.85
C ARG A 69 -13.15 6.97 -15.53
N GLN A 70 -12.92 6.00 -14.63
CA GLN A 70 -13.52 5.99 -13.31
C GLN A 70 -12.91 7.04 -12.40
N GLN A 71 -11.59 7.25 -12.43
CA GLN A 71 -10.95 8.34 -11.68
C GLN A 71 -11.63 9.68 -12.02
N ARG A 72 -11.75 10.02 -13.30
CA ARG A 72 -12.44 11.26 -13.74
C ARG A 72 -13.88 11.35 -13.27
N ALA A 73 -14.62 10.24 -13.32
CA ALA A 73 -16.01 10.20 -12.86
C ALA A 73 -16.11 10.39 -11.33
N ILE A 74 -15.19 9.80 -10.57
CA ILE A 74 -15.09 9.97 -9.11
C ILE A 74 -14.75 11.42 -8.78
N GLU A 75 -13.76 12.03 -9.45
CA GLU A 75 -13.39 13.43 -9.22
C GLU A 75 -14.55 14.39 -9.54
N GLN A 76 -15.25 14.16 -10.64
CA GLN A 76 -16.43 14.94 -10.99
C GLN A 76 -17.52 14.78 -9.92
N ARG A 77 -17.80 13.54 -9.51
CA ARG A 77 -18.84 13.25 -8.53
C ARG A 77 -18.54 13.86 -7.16
N THR A 78 -17.29 13.79 -6.72
CA THR A 78 -16.84 14.41 -5.47
C THR A 78 -17.04 15.92 -5.52
N LYS A 79 -16.68 16.59 -6.61
CA LYS A 79 -16.93 18.03 -6.80
C LYS A 79 -18.42 18.37 -6.75
N GLU A 80 -19.27 17.57 -7.40
CA GLU A 80 -20.73 17.76 -7.35
C GLU A 80 -21.28 17.65 -5.93
N ILE A 81 -20.80 16.68 -5.14
CA ILE A 81 -21.20 16.49 -3.74
C ILE A 81 -20.77 17.68 -2.89
N LEU A 82 -19.49 18.08 -2.94
CA LEU A 82 -18.97 19.20 -2.17
C LEU A 82 -19.71 20.51 -2.51
N ASN A 83 -19.99 20.76 -3.79
CA ASN A 83 -20.76 21.93 -4.22
C ASN A 83 -22.21 21.90 -3.72
N ARG A 84 -22.86 20.72 -3.78
CA ARG A 84 -24.22 20.54 -3.26
C ARG A 84 -24.28 20.80 -1.76
N ASP A 85 -23.27 20.34 -1.03
CA ASP A 85 -23.22 20.43 0.44
C ASP A 85 -22.62 21.77 0.92
N GLY A 86 -22.21 22.63 0.00
CA GLY A 86 -21.69 23.97 0.30
C GLY A 86 -20.29 23.96 0.92
N VAL A 87 -19.55 22.84 0.78
CA VAL A 87 -18.20 22.70 1.34
C VAL A 87 -17.22 23.53 0.51
N THR A 88 -16.55 24.47 1.16
CA THR A 88 -15.58 25.38 0.54
C THR A 88 -14.18 24.79 0.52
N SER A 89 -13.32 25.26 -0.38
CA SER A 89 -11.90 24.90 -0.41
C SER A 89 -11.18 25.26 0.89
N SER A 90 -11.60 26.33 1.58
CA SER A 90 -11.04 26.72 2.87
C SER A 90 -11.35 25.69 3.95
N GLU A 91 -12.59 25.19 4.00
CA GLU A 91 -13.00 24.14 4.94
C GLU A 91 -12.24 22.84 4.68
N VAL A 92 -12.08 22.43 3.42
CA VAL A 92 -11.26 21.28 3.05
C VAL A 92 -9.81 21.44 3.51
N SER A 93 -9.18 22.58 3.23
CA SER A 93 -7.76 22.82 3.54
C SER A 93 -7.44 22.90 5.04
N THR A 94 -8.46 23.16 5.87
CA THR A 94 -8.32 23.30 7.33
C THR A 94 -9.01 22.19 8.10
N LEU A 95 -9.54 21.18 7.39
CA LEU A 95 -10.22 20.06 8.00
C LEU A 95 -9.28 19.34 8.97
N SER A 96 -9.79 19.09 10.17
CA SER A 96 -9.20 18.15 11.11
C SER A 96 -10.31 17.26 11.65
N ALA A 97 -10.04 15.95 11.70
CA ALA A 97 -11.03 14.97 12.11
C ALA A 97 -10.39 13.91 13.03
N GLY A 98 -11.07 13.64 14.15
CA GLY A 98 -10.81 12.47 14.98
C GLY A 98 -11.56 11.26 14.43
N ILE A 99 -10.83 10.28 13.93
CA ILE A 99 -11.34 9.02 13.38
C ILE A 99 -11.44 8.00 14.53
N PRO A 100 -12.64 7.52 14.89
CA PRO A 100 -12.80 6.37 15.77
C PRO A 100 -12.28 5.11 15.05
N VAL A 101 -11.38 4.38 15.70
CA VAL A 101 -10.77 3.14 15.18
C VAL A 101 -11.29 1.94 15.94
N TYR A 102 -11.88 0.98 15.23
CA TYR A 102 -12.28 -0.32 15.76
C TYR A 102 -11.38 -1.40 15.19
N VAL A 103 -10.69 -2.14 16.05
CA VAL A 103 -9.77 -3.22 15.63
C VAL A 103 -10.39 -4.58 15.90
N HIS A 104 -10.53 -5.39 14.86
CA HIS A 104 -11.14 -6.71 14.91
C HIS A 104 -10.07 -7.78 14.65
N VAL A 105 -9.65 -8.49 15.69
CA VAL A 105 -8.61 -9.52 15.59
C VAL A 105 -9.24 -10.86 15.25
N MET A 106 -9.01 -11.36 14.03
CA MET A 106 -9.47 -12.68 13.62
C MET A 106 -8.39 -13.72 13.93
N MET A 107 -8.73 -14.70 14.77
CA MET A 107 -7.82 -15.76 15.22
C MET A 107 -8.31 -17.12 14.78
N ASP A 108 -7.38 -18.03 14.49
CA ASP A 108 -7.75 -19.42 14.24
C ASP A 108 -8.03 -20.20 15.54
N ALA A 109 -8.50 -21.45 15.40
CA ALA A 109 -8.77 -22.34 16.53
C ALA A 109 -7.54 -22.66 17.41
N LYS A 110 -6.32 -22.41 16.94
CA LYS A 110 -5.06 -22.60 17.69
C LYS A 110 -4.58 -21.31 18.34
N GLY A 111 -5.26 -20.18 18.10
CA GLY A 111 -4.85 -18.86 18.58
C GLY A 111 -3.82 -18.15 17.70
N ASN A 112 -3.53 -18.64 16.49
CA ASN A 112 -2.73 -17.88 15.53
C ASN A 112 -3.50 -16.61 15.12
N GLY A 113 -2.77 -15.53 14.83
CA GLY A 113 -3.33 -14.20 14.58
C GLY A 113 -3.59 -13.37 15.85
N ASN A 114 -3.35 -13.93 17.03
CA ASN A 114 -3.58 -13.25 18.32
C ASN A 114 -2.49 -12.19 18.60
N VAL A 115 -2.62 -11.01 17.98
CA VAL A 115 -1.73 -9.86 18.24
C VAL A 115 -1.94 -9.31 19.65
N THR A 116 -0.91 -8.73 20.25
CA THR A 116 -1.02 -8.15 21.59
C THR A 116 -1.75 -6.80 21.56
N ASN A 117 -2.30 -6.37 22.70
CA ASN A 117 -2.85 -5.01 22.81
C ASN A 117 -1.78 -3.93 22.61
N GLN A 118 -0.52 -4.23 22.92
CA GLN A 118 0.60 -3.32 22.64
C GLN A 118 0.80 -3.13 21.14
N GLN A 119 0.79 -4.20 20.35
CA GLN A 119 0.88 -4.08 18.88
C GLN A 119 -0.27 -3.26 18.29
N ILE A 120 -1.48 -3.41 18.83
CA ILE A 120 -2.64 -2.60 18.43
C ILE A 120 -2.42 -1.12 18.78
N ALA A 121 -1.96 -0.84 20.01
CA ALA A 121 -1.66 0.53 20.44
C ALA A 121 -0.53 1.15 19.61
N ASP A 122 0.53 0.39 19.32
CA ASP A 122 1.65 0.80 18.48
C ASP A 122 1.18 1.09 17.06
N GLN A 123 0.29 0.27 16.49
CA GLN A 123 -0.26 0.52 15.16
C GLN A 123 -1.06 1.83 15.10
N VAL A 124 -1.88 2.11 16.13
CA VAL A 124 -2.61 3.39 16.22
C VAL A 124 -1.63 4.56 16.42
N ALA A 125 -0.52 4.36 17.14
CA ALA A 125 0.53 5.36 17.26
C ALA A 125 1.23 5.63 15.92
N VAL A 126 1.50 4.59 15.11
CA VAL A 126 2.04 4.73 13.75
C VAL A 126 1.09 5.54 12.87
N LEU A 127 -0.20 5.20 12.85
CA LEU A 127 -1.20 6.00 12.10
C LEU A 127 -1.17 7.48 12.52
N ASN A 128 -1.14 7.78 13.83
CA ASN A 128 -1.08 9.17 14.29
C ASN A 128 0.23 9.88 13.98
N LYS A 129 1.36 9.17 14.00
CA LYS A 129 2.66 9.71 13.61
C LYS A 129 2.64 10.12 12.14
N THR A 130 2.15 9.21 11.29
CA THR A 130 2.17 9.35 9.84
C THR A 130 1.19 10.36 9.31
N PHE A 131 -0.08 10.26 9.71
CA PHE A 131 -1.07 11.26 9.33
C PHE A 131 -0.82 12.60 10.02
N GLY A 132 -0.05 12.63 11.10
CA GLY A 132 0.46 13.85 11.73
C GLY A 132 1.67 14.48 11.04
N GLY A 133 2.26 13.83 10.02
CA GLY A 133 3.44 14.30 9.29
C GLY A 133 4.70 14.38 10.15
N GLN A 134 4.91 13.42 11.05
CA GLN A 134 5.98 13.49 12.06
C GLN A 134 7.27 12.75 11.66
N GLU A 135 7.30 12.13 10.49
CA GLU A 135 8.42 11.33 9.98
C GLU A 135 9.52 12.16 9.33
N SER A 136 9.14 13.25 8.67
CA SER A 136 10.05 14.14 7.97
C SER A 136 9.53 15.56 7.91
N THR A 137 10.40 16.52 7.65
CA THR A 137 10.02 17.93 7.45
C THR A 137 9.22 18.18 6.18
N SER A 138 9.20 17.21 5.25
CA SER A 138 8.47 17.29 3.99
C SER A 138 7.09 16.64 4.07
N ALA A 139 6.81 15.87 5.13
CA ALA A 139 5.55 15.21 5.33
C ALA A 139 4.45 16.22 5.69
N ALA A 140 3.32 16.12 5.01
CA ALA A 140 2.15 16.93 5.35
C ALA A 140 1.51 16.43 6.65
N ASN A 141 1.20 17.36 7.57
CA ASN A 141 0.21 17.10 8.60
C ASN A 141 -1.18 17.10 7.94
N THR A 142 -1.84 15.95 7.97
CA THR A 142 -3.11 15.73 7.28
C THR A 142 -4.33 16.23 8.07
N GLY A 143 -4.16 16.57 9.35
CA GLY A 143 -5.25 16.94 10.25
C GLY A 143 -6.07 15.76 10.78
N PHE A 144 -5.86 14.54 10.28
CA PHE A 144 -6.52 13.33 10.76
C PHE A 144 -5.81 12.75 11.99
N THR A 145 -6.60 12.41 13.02
CA THR A 145 -6.12 11.73 14.23
C THR A 145 -6.91 10.45 14.46
N PHE A 146 -6.25 9.40 14.92
CA PHE A 146 -6.81 8.06 15.06
C PHE A 146 -6.96 7.70 16.53
N ASN A 147 -8.19 7.44 16.97
CA ASN A 147 -8.51 7.19 18.37
C ASN A 147 -9.06 5.76 18.50
N LEU A 148 -8.37 4.89 19.24
CA LEU A 148 -8.83 3.52 19.47
C LEU A 148 -10.16 3.55 20.25
N ALA A 149 -11.25 3.21 19.56
CA ALA A 149 -12.60 3.23 20.09
C ALA A 149 -13.06 1.84 20.59
N GLY A 150 -12.47 0.77 20.06
CA GLY A 150 -12.79 -0.59 20.48
C GLY A 150 -11.83 -1.63 19.92
N THR A 151 -11.79 -2.79 20.58
CA THR A 151 -11.06 -3.97 20.10
C THR A 151 -11.89 -5.21 20.38
N ASP A 152 -12.14 -5.99 19.33
CA ASP A 152 -12.81 -7.27 19.40
C ASP A 152 -11.89 -8.40 18.93
N ARG A 153 -12.13 -9.60 19.45
CA ARG A 153 -11.33 -10.78 19.16
C ARG A 153 -12.24 -11.94 18.83
N PHE A 154 -12.07 -12.53 17.65
CA PHE A 154 -12.94 -13.60 17.14
C PHE A 154 -12.12 -14.87 16.90
N TYR A 155 -12.53 -15.97 17.52
CA TYR A 155 -11.98 -17.30 17.24
C TYR A 155 -12.77 -17.95 16.10
N ASN A 156 -12.31 -17.77 14.87
CA ASN A 156 -12.92 -18.35 13.68
C ASN A 156 -11.87 -18.54 12.58
N THR A 157 -11.47 -19.80 12.33
CA THR A 157 -10.46 -20.13 11.31
C THR A 157 -10.84 -19.68 9.89
N GLN A 158 -12.13 -19.61 9.53
CA GLN A 158 -12.53 -19.10 8.22
C GLN A 158 -12.26 -17.59 8.15
N TRP A 159 -12.69 -16.83 9.15
CA TRP A 159 -12.49 -15.37 9.17
C TRP A 159 -11.01 -15.00 9.33
N HIS A 160 -10.27 -15.76 10.13
CA HIS A 160 -8.82 -15.61 10.26
C HIS A 160 -8.13 -15.74 8.91
N ASN A 161 -8.50 -16.74 8.10
CA ASN A 161 -7.92 -16.91 6.76
C ASN A 161 -8.61 -16.05 5.68
N ASP A 162 -9.23 -14.94 6.09
CA ASP A 162 -9.99 -13.99 5.27
C ASP A 162 -11.09 -14.63 4.39
N ARG A 163 -11.56 -15.82 4.76
CA ARG A 163 -12.68 -16.46 4.08
C ARG A 163 -13.98 -15.84 4.57
N GLN A 164 -14.94 -15.67 3.66
CA GLN A 164 -16.24 -15.04 3.94
C GLN A 164 -16.13 -13.56 4.34
N SER A 165 -15.21 -12.82 3.71
CA SER A 165 -14.88 -11.46 4.12
C SER A 165 -16.06 -10.50 4.18
N SER A 166 -16.96 -10.53 3.19
CA SER A 166 -18.15 -9.67 3.23
C SER A 166 -19.08 -10.01 4.41
N SER A 167 -19.14 -11.28 4.80
CA SER A 167 -19.99 -11.77 5.90
C SER A 167 -19.49 -11.30 7.26
N TYR A 168 -18.20 -11.52 7.57
CA TYR A 168 -17.69 -11.15 8.90
C TYR A 168 -17.60 -9.64 9.07
N ARG A 169 -17.22 -8.89 8.02
CA ARG A 169 -17.15 -7.43 8.09
C ARG A 169 -18.52 -6.84 8.35
N THR A 170 -19.53 -7.26 7.59
CA THR A 170 -20.93 -6.83 7.79
C THR A 170 -21.45 -7.12 9.20
N LYS A 171 -21.02 -8.21 9.84
CA LYS A 171 -21.43 -8.59 11.19
C LYS A 171 -20.70 -7.84 12.31
N THR A 172 -19.49 -7.36 12.04
CA THR A 172 -18.57 -6.88 13.09
C THR A 172 -18.27 -5.39 12.98
N ARG A 173 -18.56 -4.76 11.83
CA ARG A 173 -18.33 -3.33 11.63
C ARG A 173 -19.04 -2.51 12.70
N GLN A 174 -18.34 -1.51 13.22
CA GLN A 174 -18.82 -0.58 14.25
C GLN A 174 -18.65 0.87 13.82
N GLY A 175 -19.46 1.75 14.42
CA GLY A 175 -19.47 3.19 14.13
C GLY A 175 -20.10 3.56 12.79
N GLY A 176 -20.06 4.86 12.47
CA GLY A 176 -20.61 5.44 11.23
C GLY A 176 -19.62 5.43 10.07
N ALA A 177 -19.91 6.23 9.05
CA ALA A 177 -19.08 6.42 7.85
C ALA A 177 -17.69 7.01 8.17
N ASN A 178 -17.58 7.75 9.28
CA ASN A 178 -16.35 8.35 9.80
C ASN A 178 -15.49 7.39 10.63
N ALA A 179 -15.97 6.19 10.95
CA ALA A 179 -15.24 5.24 11.77
C ALA A 179 -14.47 4.23 10.92
N LEU A 180 -13.16 4.14 11.16
CA LEU A 180 -12.28 3.19 10.50
C LEU A 180 -12.35 1.85 11.23
N ASN A 181 -12.74 0.79 10.51
CA ASN A 181 -12.69 -0.57 11.00
C ASN A 181 -11.47 -1.27 10.40
N ILE A 182 -10.63 -1.87 11.25
CA ILE A 182 -9.42 -2.58 10.86
C ILE A 182 -9.61 -4.06 11.22
N TRP A 183 -9.71 -4.91 10.21
CA TRP A 183 -9.79 -6.36 10.40
C TRP A 183 -8.41 -6.99 10.21
N LEU A 184 -7.89 -7.60 11.27
CA LEU A 184 -6.60 -8.29 11.25
C LEU A 184 -6.82 -9.75 10.84
N VAL A 185 -6.28 -10.13 9.69
CA VAL A 185 -6.49 -11.43 9.04
C VAL A 185 -5.17 -12.02 8.54
N ASN A 186 -5.22 -13.27 8.10
CA ASN A 186 -4.17 -14.02 7.43
C ASN A 186 -4.63 -14.29 5.99
N PHE A 187 -3.91 -13.75 5.01
CA PHE A 187 -4.25 -13.83 3.59
C PHE A 187 -3.03 -13.53 2.72
N ASP A 188 -3.14 -13.72 1.41
CA ASP A 188 -2.00 -13.61 0.48
C ASP A 188 -1.64 -12.16 0.10
N TYR A 189 -2.26 -11.17 0.75
CA TYR A 189 -1.97 -9.75 0.59
C TYR A 189 -1.40 -9.17 1.89
N LEU A 190 -0.84 -7.96 1.84
CA LEU A 190 -0.56 -7.19 3.05
C LEU A 190 -1.81 -6.45 3.55
N GLY A 191 -2.54 -5.80 2.65
CA GLY A 191 -3.67 -4.97 2.98
C GLY A 191 -4.67 -4.85 1.83
N ILE A 192 -5.93 -4.56 2.16
CA ILE A 192 -6.99 -4.17 1.22
C ILE A 192 -7.93 -3.17 1.91
N ALA A 193 -8.25 -2.06 1.25
CA ALA A 193 -9.19 -1.04 1.71
C ALA A 193 -10.43 -0.91 0.84
N THR A 194 -11.54 -0.44 1.43
CA THR A 194 -12.67 0.10 0.66
C THR A 194 -12.49 1.59 0.42
N PHE A 195 -12.80 2.06 -0.80
CA PHE A 195 -12.76 3.49 -1.10
C PHE A 195 -13.98 4.26 -0.55
N PRO A 196 -13.85 5.59 -0.29
CA PRO A 196 -14.94 6.42 0.23
C PRO A 196 -16.22 6.37 -0.61
N TRP A 197 -16.11 6.44 -1.94
CA TRP A 197 -17.25 6.46 -2.86
C TRP A 197 -17.99 5.11 -2.95
N ASP A 198 -17.45 4.06 -2.34
CA ASP A 198 -18.06 2.72 -2.30
C ASP A 198 -18.91 2.51 -1.05
N TYR A 199 -18.74 3.36 -0.03
CA TYR A 199 -19.43 3.27 1.26
C TYR A 199 -20.95 3.13 1.10
N ALA A 200 -21.57 3.99 0.29
CA ALA A 200 -23.02 3.99 0.11
C ALA A 200 -23.56 2.70 -0.54
N ARG A 201 -22.73 1.97 -1.31
CA ARG A 201 -23.15 0.72 -1.97
C ARG A 201 -23.12 -0.46 -1.01
N ASN A 202 -22.14 -0.50 -0.11
CA ASN A 202 -22.02 -1.59 0.85
C ASN A 202 -21.37 -1.11 2.17
N PRO A 203 -22.11 -0.38 3.02
CA PRO A 203 -21.53 0.21 4.23
C PRO A 203 -21.08 -0.83 5.24
N GLY A 204 -21.63 -2.05 5.18
CA GLY A 204 -21.31 -3.15 6.10
C GLY A 204 -19.88 -3.67 5.97
N VAL A 205 -19.25 -3.49 4.80
CA VAL A 205 -17.87 -3.99 4.56
C VAL A 205 -16.81 -2.90 4.59
N ASP A 206 -17.22 -1.64 4.83
CA ASP A 206 -16.32 -0.50 4.75
C ASP A 206 -15.27 -0.49 5.86
N GLY A 207 -14.01 -0.28 5.48
CA GLY A 207 -12.85 -0.27 6.34
C GLY A 207 -11.65 -0.90 5.63
N ILE A 208 -10.70 -1.39 6.41
CA ILE A 208 -9.47 -1.99 5.91
C ILE A 208 -9.27 -3.39 6.48
N ARG A 209 -8.75 -4.30 5.66
CA ARG A 209 -8.22 -5.59 6.10
C ARG A 209 -6.70 -5.52 6.03
N VAL A 210 -6.04 -5.97 7.09
CA VAL A 210 -4.58 -5.90 7.22
C VAL A 210 -4.06 -7.25 7.67
N HIS A 211 -2.94 -7.67 7.09
CA HIS A 211 -2.26 -8.87 7.52
C HIS A 211 -1.81 -8.69 8.97
N TYR A 212 -2.25 -9.55 9.90
CA TYR A 212 -1.96 -9.34 11.33
C TYR A 212 -0.45 -9.29 11.64
N ASN A 213 0.36 -9.91 10.78
CA ASN A 213 1.81 -10.00 10.91
C ASN A 213 2.58 -8.82 10.28
N SER A 214 1.89 -7.82 9.71
CA SER A 214 2.48 -6.54 9.24
C SER A 214 2.35 -5.38 10.23
N LEU A 215 1.68 -5.61 11.37
CA LEU A 215 1.69 -4.65 12.48
C LEU A 215 3.12 -4.40 13.00
N PRO A 216 3.34 -3.29 13.73
CA PRO A 216 4.62 -3.02 14.40
C PRO A 216 5.12 -4.23 15.20
N GLY A 217 6.37 -4.64 14.94
CA GLY A 217 6.97 -5.80 15.59
C GLY A 217 6.46 -7.16 15.09
N GLY A 218 5.68 -7.18 14.01
CA GLY A 218 5.25 -8.37 13.30
C GLY A 218 6.39 -9.10 12.58
N GLY A 219 6.08 -10.26 12.03
CA GLY A 219 7.05 -11.18 11.42
C GLY A 219 7.18 -11.09 9.90
N ILE A 220 6.46 -10.20 9.20
CA ILE A 220 6.67 -10.00 7.77
C ILE A 220 7.87 -9.06 7.57
N ALA A 221 8.99 -9.61 7.12
CA ALA A 221 10.20 -8.84 6.87
C ALA A 221 9.91 -7.66 5.91
N ASN A 222 10.47 -6.49 6.24
CA ASN A 222 10.32 -5.21 5.53
C ASN A 222 8.93 -4.56 5.56
N TYR A 223 7.93 -5.24 6.12
CA TYR A 223 6.54 -4.76 6.19
C TYR A 223 5.97 -4.93 7.59
N ASN A 224 6.78 -4.72 8.63
CA ASN A 224 6.44 -4.95 10.03
C ASN A 224 6.64 -3.70 10.90
N LEU A 225 6.57 -2.51 10.30
CA LEU A 225 6.58 -1.23 11.01
C LEU A 225 5.18 -0.60 11.06
N GLY A 226 4.17 -1.26 10.50
CA GLY A 226 2.77 -0.83 10.54
C GLY A 226 2.33 0.02 9.35
N GLU A 227 3.17 0.22 8.35
CA GLU A 227 2.87 1.12 7.23
C GLU A 227 1.92 0.50 6.20
N THR A 228 1.71 -0.83 6.25
CA THR A 228 0.59 -1.45 5.54
C THR A 228 -0.75 -0.83 5.96
N ALA A 229 -1.00 -0.68 7.27
CA ALA A 229 -2.27 -0.10 7.71
C ALA A 229 -2.36 1.39 7.37
N THR A 230 -1.23 2.11 7.37
CA THR A 230 -1.13 3.49 6.89
C THR A 230 -1.58 3.59 5.43
N HIS A 231 -1.01 2.75 4.56
CA HIS A 231 -1.32 2.70 3.14
C HIS A 231 -2.81 2.44 2.90
N GLU A 232 -3.36 1.41 3.55
CA GLU A 232 -4.78 1.09 3.43
C GLU A 232 -5.69 2.20 3.99
N ALA A 233 -5.29 2.87 5.08
CA ALA A 233 -6.02 4.02 5.60
C ALA A 233 -6.00 5.20 4.62
N GLY A 234 -4.91 5.39 3.86
CA GLY A 234 -4.83 6.34 2.75
C GLY A 234 -5.87 6.06 1.66
N HIS A 235 -6.01 4.80 1.24
CA HIS A 235 -7.08 4.38 0.33
C HIS A 235 -8.48 4.58 0.92
N TRP A 236 -8.67 4.25 2.20
CA TRP A 236 -9.95 4.46 2.89
C TRP A 236 -10.34 5.95 2.95
N LEU A 237 -9.35 6.84 2.94
CA LEU A 237 -9.48 8.30 2.80
C LEU A 237 -9.45 8.80 1.34
N GLY A 238 -9.37 7.92 0.35
CA GLY A 238 -9.54 8.23 -1.07
C GLY A 238 -8.28 8.55 -1.86
N LEU A 239 -7.10 8.24 -1.32
CA LEU A 239 -5.85 8.28 -2.09
C LEU A 239 -5.75 7.09 -3.04
N TYR A 240 -5.25 7.31 -4.25
CA TYR A 240 -4.84 6.23 -5.14
C TYR A 240 -3.37 5.86 -4.90
N HIS A 241 -2.92 4.76 -5.48
CA HIS A 241 -1.49 4.50 -5.58
C HIS A 241 -0.80 5.60 -6.37
N THR A 242 0.45 5.91 -6.05
CA THR A 242 1.25 6.93 -6.76
C THR A 242 1.52 6.59 -8.23
N PHE A 243 1.43 5.32 -8.60
CA PHE A 243 1.55 4.84 -9.98
C PHE A 243 0.19 4.64 -10.67
N GLN A 244 -0.91 5.05 -10.03
CA GLN A 244 -2.23 5.01 -10.64
C GLN A 244 -2.24 5.94 -11.86
N GLY A 245 -2.77 5.47 -12.99
CA GLY A 245 -2.78 6.27 -14.23
C GLY A 245 -1.42 6.41 -14.93
N GLY A 246 -0.33 5.90 -14.35
CA GLY A 246 0.99 5.82 -14.95
C GLY A 246 1.63 7.19 -15.25
N CYS A 247 2.55 7.23 -16.22
CA CYS A 247 3.27 8.43 -16.64
C CYS A 247 2.38 9.47 -17.38
N THR A 248 1.37 10.00 -16.69
CA THR A 248 0.47 11.05 -17.17
C THR A 248 0.45 12.22 -16.19
N THR A 249 0.03 13.40 -16.65
CA THR A 249 -0.09 14.58 -15.79
C THR A 249 -1.23 14.47 -14.77
N THR A 250 -2.15 13.53 -14.97
CA THR A 250 -3.26 13.28 -14.04
C THR A 250 -2.87 12.28 -12.97
N ASN A 251 -2.08 11.25 -13.31
CA ASN A 251 -1.52 10.27 -12.38
C ASN A 251 -2.56 9.78 -11.36
N ASP A 252 -2.26 9.96 -10.07
CA ASP A 252 -3.04 9.60 -8.91
C ASP A 252 -4.05 10.69 -8.48
N GLU A 253 -4.38 11.62 -9.38
CA GLU A 253 -5.29 12.75 -9.18
C GLU A 253 -4.83 13.69 -8.02
N VAL A 254 -3.51 13.76 -7.83
CA VAL A 254 -2.80 14.61 -6.88
C VAL A 254 -1.68 15.31 -7.68
N ALA A 255 -1.58 16.64 -7.55
CA ALA A 255 -0.73 17.43 -8.45
C ALA A 255 0.74 17.50 -8.02
N ASP A 256 1.02 17.35 -6.72
CA ASP A 256 2.37 17.43 -6.15
C ASP A 256 3.07 16.07 -5.98
N THR A 257 2.42 14.97 -6.40
CA THR A 257 3.00 13.64 -6.53
C THR A 257 3.62 13.50 -7.93
N PRO A 258 4.95 13.29 -8.03
CA PRO A 258 5.58 12.93 -9.30
C PRO A 258 4.93 11.69 -9.92
N ALA A 259 4.77 11.70 -11.24
CA ALA A 259 4.17 10.59 -11.96
C ALA A 259 5.08 9.34 -11.92
N GLN A 260 4.48 8.17 -11.75
CA GLN A 260 5.19 6.91 -11.60
C GLN A 260 4.60 5.85 -12.53
N GLY A 261 5.44 5.16 -13.30
CA GLY A 261 5.01 4.18 -14.31
C GLY A 261 4.61 2.82 -13.73
N SER A 262 5.17 2.44 -12.58
CA SER A 262 4.83 1.20 -11.88
C SER A 262 5.26 1.24 -10.42
N SER A 263 4.69 0.36 -9.59
CA SER A 263 5.01 0.23 -8.17
C SER A 263 6.50 0.00 -7.92
N THR A 264 7.00 0.51 -6.81
CA THR A 264 8.36 0.27 -6.35
C THR A 264 8.43 -1.02 -5.54
N ASN A 265 9.56 -1.75 -5.64
CA ASN A 265 9.90 -2.82 -4.71
C ASN A 265 11.23 -2.48 -4.04
N GLY A 266 11.29 -2.62 -2.72
CA GLY A 266 12.46 -2.22 -1.93
C GLY A 266 12.59 -0.72 -1.76
N CYS A 267 13.83 -0.23 -1.82
CA CYS A 267 14.17 1.19 -1.64
C CYS A 267 15.18 1.67 -2.69
N PRO A 268 14.84 1.65 -3.98
CA PRO A 268 15.75 2.02 -5.05
C PRO A 268 15.88 3.55 -5.15
N GLU A 269 16.81 4.12 -4.39
CA GLU A 269 17.14 5.55 -4.46
C GLU A 269 17.41 6.01 -5.90
N GLY A 270 16.80 7.14 -6.29
CA GLY A 270 16.97 7.71 -7.63
C GLY A 270 16.15 7.03 -8.74
N ARG A 271 15.19 6.16 -8.40
CA ARG A 271 14.29 5.55 -9.38
C ARG A 271 13.49 6.64 -10.12
N ASP A 272 13.47 6.53 -11.44
CA ASP A 272 12.75 7.44 -12.32
C ASP A 272 12.20 6.64 -13.50
N SER A 273 10.89 6.41 -13.49
CA SER A 273 10.20 5.58 -14.47
C SER A 273 9.49 6.39 -15.55
N CYS A 274 9.41 7.72 -15.40
CA CYS A 274 8.65 8.60 -16.27
C CYS A 274 9.51 9.76 -16.77
N SER A 275 9.37 10.17 -18.03
CA SER A 275 10.06 11.36 -18.54
C SER A 275 9.46 12.69 -18.05
N LEU A 276 8.43 12.64 -17.19
CA LEU A 276 7.81 13.80 -16.57
C LEU A 276 8.68 14.30 -15.41
N ALA A 277 8.44 15.52 -14.94
CA ALA A 277 9.29 16.10 -13.90
C ALA A 277 9.10 15.39 -12.54
N GLY A 278 10.23 15.14 -11.86
CA GLY A 278 10.29 14.50 -10.54
C GLY A 278 10.70 13.04 -10.62
N LEU A 279 11.39 12.56 -9.58
CA LEU A 279 11.71 11.13 -9.43
C LEU A 279 10.47 10.38 -8.97
N ASP A 280 10.46 9.05 -9.16
CA ASP A 280 9.39 8.21 -8.63
C ASP A 280 9.28 8.43 -7.11
N PRO A 281 8.06 8.60 -6.57
CA PRO A 281 7.84 8.96 -5.18
C PRO A 281 8.00 7.75 -4.23
N ILE A 282 9.17 7.11 -4.25
CA ILE A 282 9.46 5.86 -3.50
C ILE A 282 9.29 5.98 -1.98
N HIS A 283 9.28 7.21 -1.46
CA HIS A 283 9.09 7.52 -0.04
C HIS A 283 7.64 7.85 0.33
N ASN A 284 6.73 7.85 -0.63
CA ASN A 284 5.31 8.12 -0.41
C ASN A 284 4.61 6.88 0.12
N TYR A 285 3.76 7.03 1.14
CA TYR A 285 3.02 5.90 1.72
C TYR A 285 2.09 5.19 0.73
N MET A 286 1.74 5.82 -0.40
CA MET A 286 0.89 5.23 -1.44
C MET A 286 1.67 4.50 -2.56
N ASP A 287 2.99 4.32 -2.42
CA ASP A 287 3.78 3.38 -3.23
C ASP A 287 3.85 1.99 -2.54
N TYR A 288 4.61 1.03 -3.10
CA TYR A 288 4.84 -0.34 -2.57
C TYR A 288 6.27 -0.60 -2.08
N SER A 289 7.01 0.46 -1.78
CA SER A 289 8.32 0.38 -1.14
C SER A 289 8.27 -0.37 0.21
N PHE A 290 9.44 -0.67 0.76
CA PHE A 290 9.51 -1.20 2.12
C PHE A 290 9.09 -0.15 3.14
N ASP A 291 8.52 -0.59 4.27
CA ASP A 291 8.07 0.30 5.36
C ASP A 291 9.18 1.28 5.80
N SER A 292 10.44 0.80 5.83
CA SER A 292 11.60 1.59 6.23
C SER A 292 11.90 2.79 5.33
N CYS A 293 11.26 2.87 4.18
CA CYS A 293 11.55 3.86 3.14
C CYS A 293 10.43 4.88 2.99
N TYR A 294 9.26 4.65 3.58
CA TYR A 294 8.23 5.67 3.62
C TYR A 294 8.57 6.80 4.60
N THR A 295 8.26 8.02 4.20
CA THR A 295 8.51 9.21 5.01
C THR A 295 7.46 10.31 4.87
N GLN A 296 6.49 10.20 3.96
CA GLN A 296 5.55 11.30 3.70
C GLN A 296 4.24 10.91 3.01
N PHE A 297 3.18 11.63 3.39
CA PHE A 297 2.13 12.08 2.47
C PHE A 297 2.46 13.49 1.99
N THR A 298 1.95 13.87 0.82
CA THR A 298 2.12 15.23 0.27
C THR A 298 1.01 16.19 0.73
N PRO A 299 1.22 17.51 0.65
CA PRO A 299 0.17 18.51 0.90
C PRO A 299 -1.11 18.32 0.06
N ASP A 300 -1.00 17.97 -1.23
CA ASP A 300 -2.19 17.76 -2.05
C ASP A 300 -2.85 16.40 -1.77
N GLN A 301 -2.11 15.37 -1.32
CA GLN A 301 -2.72 14.16 -0.77
C GLN A 301 -3.54 14.48 0.48
N SER A 302 -3.05 15.33 1.38
CA SER A 302 -3.82 15.83 2.53
C SER A 302 -5.13 16.50 2.09
N THR A 303 -5.04 17.42 1.13
CA THR A 303 -6.22 18.13 0.57
C THR A 303 -7.22 17.17 -0.08
N ARG A 304 -6.73 16.16 -0.80
CA ARG A 304 -7.56 15.11 -1.41
C ARG A 304 -8.27 14.29 -0.35
N MET A 305 -7.57 13.84 0.70
CA MET A 305 -8.17 13.11 1.82
C MET A 305 -9.28 13.91 2.48
N SER A 306 -9.06 15.21 2.73
CA SER A 306 -10.07 16.10 3.30
C SER A 306 -11.29 16.27 2.39
N SER A 307 -11.09 16.36 1.08
CA SER A 307 -12.18 16.45 0.10
C SER A 307 -13.02 15.18 0.08
N MET A 308 -12.37 14.02 0.07
CA MET A 308 -13.03 12.71 0.05
C MET A 308 -13.75 12.42 1.36
N PHE A 309 -13.14 12.77 2.50
CA PHE A 309 -13.77 12.64 3.80
C PHE A 309 -15.03 13.51 3.90
N SER A 310 -14.94 14.78 3.49
CA SER A 310 -16.08 15.71 3.50
C SER A 310 -17.20 15.31 2.53
N ALA A 311 -16.88 14.58 1.46
CA ALA A 311 -17.89 14.15 0.49
C ALA A 311 -18.61 12.85 0.89
N TYR A 312 -17.92 11.93 1.58
CA TYR A 312 -18.42 10.56 1.74
C TYR A 312 -18.44 10.06 3.18
N ARG A 313 -17.77 10.75 4.13
CA ARG A 313 -17.55 10.25 5.49
C ARG A 313 -17.91 11.25 6.59
N SER A 314 -18.30 12.48 6.26
CA SER A 314 -18.77 13.52 7.21
C SER A 314 -20.28 13.49 7.43
#